data_AF-A0A9D5F601-F1
#
_entry.id   AF-A0A9D5F601-F1
#
_cell.length_a   1.000
_cell.length_b   1.000
_cell.length_c   1.000
_cell.angle_alpha   90.00
_cell.angle_beta   90.00
_cell.angle_gamma   90.00
#
_symmetry.space_group_name_H-M   'P 1'
#
loop_
_entity.id
_entity.type
_entity.pdbx_description
1 polymer ?
#
loop_
_entity_poly.entity_id
_entity_poly.type
_entity_poly.pdbx_seq_one_letter_code
_entity_poly.pdbx_strand_id
1 'polypeptide(L)'
;MSREDSQFKLRMPSDLRESIEEASREAKRSLNAEIVARLEMSVVKESTGENLIPAKKAQQLATMARQSIPATIKKRILEAINQAIAMGHATAAVDFKDMELDALPREDVNQILDVFTEWLHEAGYAVEWDGPDSLWVQFDDL
;
A
#
# COMPACT_ATOMS: atom_id res chain seq x y z
N MET A 1 -4.17 -13.08 32.43
CA MET A 1 -2.91 -12.65 31.82
C MET A 1 -3.01 -11.16 31.58
N SER A 2 -2.23 -10.39 32.32
CA SER A 2 -2.16 -8.93 32.24
C SER A 2 -1.81 -8.53 30.81
N ARG A 3 -2.55 -7.61 30.20
CA ARG A 3 -2.16 -7.04 28.89
C ARG A 3 -0.79 -6.39 29.10
N GLU A 4 0.24 -6.90 28.42
CA GLU A 4 1.63 -6.40 28.51
C GLU A 4 1.83 -5.04 27.84
N ASP A 5 0.76 -4.45 27.27
CA ASP A 5 0.81 -3.18 26.58
C ASP A 5 0.82 -2.01 27.58
N SER A 6 2.01 -1.46 27.85
CA SER A 6 2.16 -0.21 28.60
C SER A 6 1.49 0.95 27.84
N GLN A 7 0.57 1.66 28.50
CA GLN A 7 -0.10 2.81 27.90
C GLN A 7 0.86 4.00 27.81
N PHE A 8 1.11 4.46 26.59
CA PHE A 8 1.90 5.66 26.32
C PHE A 8 1.00 6.82 25.89
N LYS A 9 1.16 8.00 26.54
CA LYS A 9 0.44 9.22 26.14
C LYS A 9 1.21 9.94 25.04
N LEU A 10 0.78 9.75 23.80
CA LEU A 10 1.33 10.42 22.63
C LEU A 10 0.67 11.81 22.44
N ARG A 11 1.48 12.86 22.30
CA ARG A 11 1.00 14.17 21.84
C ARG A 11 1.04 14.19 20.32
N MET A 12 -0.10 14.46 19.70
CA MET A 12 -0.27 14.41 18.24
C MET A 12 -0.94 15.71 17.76
N PRO A 13 -0.42 16.37 16.72
CA PRO A 13 -1.13 17.44 16.04
C PRO A 13 -2.51 16.98 15.54
N SER A 14 -3.49 17.89 15.49
CA SER A 14 -4.86 17.59 15.04
C SER A 14 -4.89 16.90 13.68
N ASP A 15 -4.15 17.47 12.72
CA ASP A 15 -4.18 17.06 11.32
C ASP A 15 -3.60 15.64 11.16
N LEU A 16 -2.56 15.33 11.93
CA LEU A 16 -1.98 13.98 11.97
C LEU A 16 -2.96 12.97 12.60
N ARG A 17 -3.70 13.39 13.62
CA ARG A 17 -4.70 12.52 14.25
C ARG A 17 -5.85 12.21 13.29
N GLU A 18 -6.35 13.21 12.59
CA GLU A 18 -7.43 13.05 11.60
C GLU A 18 -7.02 12.10 10.48
N SER A 19 -5.81 12.28 9.92
CA SER A 19 -5.28 11.40 8.88
C SER A 19 -5.15 9.94 9.32
N ILE A 20 -4.72 9.69 10.57
CA ILE A 20 -4.63 8.33 11.10
C ILE A 20 -6.02 7.76 11.42
N GLU A 21 -6.96 8.58 11.89
CA GLU A 21 -8.35 8.15 12.11
C GLU A 21 -9.01 7.71 10.79
N GLU A 22 -8.84 8.46 9.71
CA GLU A 22 -9.31 8.07 8.37
C GLU A 22 -8.70 6.74 7.91
N ALA A 23 -7.37 6.63 7.97
CA ALA A 23 -6.68 5.40 7.60
C ALA A 23 -7.09 4.19 8.46
N SER A 24 -7.37 4.39 9.76
CA SER A 24 -7.83 3.32 10.64
C SER A 24 -9.22 2.80 10.24
N ARG A 25 -10.09 3.70 9.74
CA ARG A 25 -11.42 3.34 9.22
C ARG A 25 -11.31 2.53 7.94
N GLU A 26 -10.46 2.97 7.01
CA GLU A 26 -10.17 2.24 5.76
C GLU A 26 -9.62 0.84 6.04
N ALA A 27 -8.68 0.74 6.99
CA ALA A 27 -8.08 -0.52 7.42
C ALA A 27 -8.98 -1.38 8.31
N LYS A 28 -10.18 -0.91 8.69
CA LYS A 28 -11.11 -1.55 9.63
C LYS A 28 -10.45 -1.94 10.97
N ARG A 29 -9.56 -1.08 11.47
CA ARG A 29 -8.81 -1.25 12.73
C ARG A 29 -9.16 -0.14 13.71
N SER A 30 -8.94 -0.38 15.00
CA SER A 30 -8.99 0.72 15.98
C SER A 30 -7.84 1.69 15.73
N LEU A 31 -8.01 2.96 16.10
CA LEU A 31 -6.97 3.98 16.00
C LEU A 31 -5.64 3.52 16.64
N ASN A 32 -5.69 2.92 17.83
CA ASN A 32 -4.50 2.38 18.48
C ASN A 32 -3.87 1.22 17.69
N ALA A 33 -4.67 0.31 17.15
CA ALA A 33 -4.16 -0.81 16.37
C ALA A 33 -3.48 -0.33 15.07
N GLU A 34 -4.01 0.72 14.44
CA GLU A 34 -3.40 1.32 13.26
C GLU A 34 -2.10 2.06 13.58
N ILE A 35 -2.05 2.82 14.69
CA ILE A 35 -0.82 3.46 15.16
C ILE A 35 0.27 2.42 15.43
N VAL A 36 -0.07 1.34 16.15
CA VAL A 36 0.88 0.26 16.44
C VAL A 36 1.35 -0.40 15.15
N ALA A 37 0.45 -0.75 14.22
CA ALA A 37 0.80 -1.36 12.94
C ALA A 37 1.79 -0.50 12.14
N ARG A 38 1.58 0.83 12.08
CA ARG A 38 2.47 1.76 11.40
C ARG A 38 3.85 1.84 12.06
N LEU A 39 3.90 1.88 13.38
CA LEU A 39 5.17 1.89 14.13
C LEU A 39 5.93 0.57 13.98
N GLU A 40 5.24 -0.57 14.00
CA GLU A 40 5.87 -1.86 13.76
C GLU A 40 6.46 -1.94 12.35
N MET A 41 5.72 -1.46 11.34
CA MET A 41 6.22 -1.39 9.96
C MET A 41 7.40 -0.44 9.81
N SER A 42 7.40 0.72 10.48
CA SER A 42 8.52 1.66 10.41
C SER A 42 9.80 1.06 11.01
N VAL A 43 9.68 0.38 12.16
CA VAL A 43 10.80 -0.32 12.80
C VAL A 43 11.35 -1.43 11.89
N VAL A 44 10.49 -2.20 11.22
CA VAL A 44 10.93 -3.23 10.26
C VAL A 44 11.65 -2.61 9.07
N LYS A 45 11.12 -1.51 8.52
CA LYS A 45 11.69 -0.82 7.36
C LYS A 45 13.05 -0.17 7.67
N GLU A 46 13.25 0.31 8.89
CA GLU A 46 14.51 0.90 9.37
C GLU A 46 15.48 -0.15 9.93
N SER A 47 15.03 -1.37 10.19
CA SER A 47 15.86 -2.44 10.73
C SER A 47 16.90 -2.95 9.72
N THR A 48 17.99 -2.19 9.61
CA THR A 48 19.25 -2.63 9.00
C THR A 48 20.04 -3.52 9.97
N GLY A 49 19.39 -4.59 10.44
CA GLY A 49 20.00 -5.81 10.99
C GLY A 49 20.80 -5.72 12.30
N GLU A 50 20.36 -6.47 13.32
CA GLU A 50 21.25 -7.22 14.23
C GLU A 50 20.62 -8.56 14.67
N ASN A 51 19.29 -8.70 14.67
CA ASN A 51 18.60 -9.94 15.05
C ASN A 51 17.55 -10.37 14.01
N LEU A 52 17.57 -11.67 13.67
CA LEU A 52 16.59 -12.29 12.78
C LEU A 52 15.19 -12.24 13.40
N ILE A 53 14.22 -11.63 12.69
CA ILE A 53 12.83 -11.59 13.13
C ILE A 53 12.29 -13.03 13.16
N PRO A 54 11.68 -13.50 14.27
CA PRO A 54 11.10 -14.84 14.34
C PRO A 54 10.05 -15.06 13.25
N ALA A 55 10.03 -16.25 12.63
CA ALA A 55 9.16 -16.59 11.50
C ALA A 55 7.67 -16.30 11.75
N LYS A 56 7.19 -16.56 12.98
CA LYS A 56 5.81 -16.27 13.36
C LYS A 56 5.48 -14.78 13.33
N LYS A 57 6.42 -13.92 13.78
CA LYS A 57 6.27 -12.46 13.74
C LYS A 57 6.36 -11.95 12.30
N ALA A 58 7.26 -12.50 11.48
CA ALA A 58 7.35 -12.20 10.06
C ALA A 58 6.04 -12.52 9.32
N GLN A 59 5.40 -13.67 9.61
CA GLN A 59 4.09 -14.02 9.04
C GLN A 59 2.98 -13.03 9.45
N GLN A 60 2.96 -12.60 10.71
CA GLN A 60 1.99 -11.61 11.20
C GLN A 60 2.18 -10.26 10.50
N LEU A 61 3.41 -9.76 10.44
CA LEU A 61 3.76 -8.51 9.75
C LEU A 61 3.44 -8.57 8.26
N ALA A 62 3.76 -9.68 7.59
CA ALA A 62 3.40 -9.89 6.19
C ALA A 62 1.88 -9.86 5.98
N THR A 63 1.11 -10.49 6.89
CA THR A 63 -0.36 -10.45 6.83
C THR A 63 -0.92 -9.05 7.02
N MET A 64 -0.34 -8.27 7.94
CA MET A 64 -0.73 -6.89 8.18
C MET A 64 -0.39 -5.98 7.01
N ALA A 65 0.77 -6.18 6.38
CA ALA A 65 1.19 -5.48 5.17
C ALA A 65 0.31 -5.84 3.96
N ARG A 66 -0.14 -7.09 3.84
CA ARG A 66 -1.08 -7.51 2.77
C ARG A 66 -2.38 -6.70 2.76
N GLN A 67 -2.90 -6.28 3.91
CA GLN A 67 -4.09 -5.42 3.98
C GLN A 67 -3.86 -4.02 3.38
N SER A 68 -2.61 -3.62 3.16
CA SER A 68 -2.24 -2.36 2.52
C SER A 68 -1.93 -2.48 1.02
N ILE A 69 -2.14 -3.66 0.40
CA ILE A 69 -1.85 -3.89 -1.02
C ILE A 69 -2.58 -2.88 -1.92
N PRO A 70 -3.92 -2.68 -1.82
CA PRO A 70 -4.59 -1.70 -2.66
C PRO A 70 -4.07 -0.27 -2.45
N ALA A 71 -3.84 0.13 -1.19
CA ALA A 71 -3.30 1.45 -0.88
C ALA A 71 -1.89 1.65 -1.47
N THR A 72 -1.07 0.60 -1.46
CA THR A 72 0.29 0.61 -2.01
C THR A 72 0.27 0.67 -3.54
N ILE A 73 -0.60 -0.11 -4.20
CA ILE A 73 -0.80 -0.06 -5.65
C ILE A 73 -1.21 1.35 -6.07
N LYS A 74 -2.26 1.92 -5.45
CA LYS A 74 -2.74 3.28 -5.73
C LYS A 74 -1.62 4.30 -5.63
N LYS A 75 -0.85 4.25 -4.54
CA LYS A 75 0.27 5.16 -4.32
C LYS A 75 1.32 5.06 -5.44
N ARG A 76 1.71 3.85 -5.83
CA ARG A 76 2.72 3.64 -6.89
C ARG A 76 2.24 4.11 -8.25
N ILE A 77 0.97 3.87 -8.58
CA ILE A 77 0.38 4.37 -9.83
C ILE A 77 0.49 5.90 -9.88
N LEU A 78 0.09 6.59 -8.81
CA LEU A 78 0.18 8.05 -8.72
C LEU A 78 1.63 8.55 -8.82
N GLU A 79 2.57 7.91 -8.12
CA GLU A 79 3.98 8.28 -8.17
C GLU A 79 4.55 8.12 -9.58
N ALA A 80 4.26 7.02 -10.27
CA ALA A 80 4.73 6.75 -11.62
C ALA A 80 4.14 7.72 -12.65
N ILE A 81 2.83 7.99 -12.59
CA ILE A 81 2.17 8.96 -13.48
C ILE A 81 2.75 10.35 -13.27
N ASN A 82 2.86 10.81 -12.02
CA ASN A 82 3.42 12.13 -11.72
C ASN A 82 4.87 12.26 -12.20
N GLN A 83 5.67 11.20 -12.04
CA GLN A 83 7.04 11.19 -12.52
C GLN A 83 7.09 11.24 -14.06
N ALA A 84 6.25 10.48 -14.76
CA ALA A 84 6.17 10.49 -16.21
C ALA A 84 5.77 11.87 -16.75
N ILE A 85 4.77 12.51 -16.14
CA ILE A 85 4.35 13.89 -16.47
C ILE A 85 5.51 14.87 -16.25
N ALA A 86 6.21 14.79 -15.12
CA ALA A 86 7.33 15.66 -14.81
C ALA A 86 8.50 15.52 -15.81
N MET A 87 8.64 14.36 -16.45
CA MET A 87 9.63 14.09 -17.49
C MET A 87 9.13 14.42 -18.91
N GLY A 88 7.87 14.82 -19.07
CA GLY A 88 7.24 15.08 -20.37
C GLY A 88 6.96 13.82 -21.19
N HIS A 89 6.82 12.66 -20.53
CA HIS A 89 6.44 11.41 -21.18
C HIS A 89 4.92 11.36 -21.41
N ALA A 90 4.48 10.58 -22.39
CA ALA A 90 3.07 10.29 -22.67
C ALA A 90 2.54 9.02 -21.97
N THR A 91 3.47 8.23 -21.42
CA THR A 91 3.19 6.93 -20.81
C THR A 91 3.92 6.78 -19.48
N ALA A 92 3.31 6.04 -18.57
CA ALA A 92 3.87 5.64 -17.29
C ALA A 92 3.86 4.11 -17.19
N ALA A 93 4.98 3.54 -16.73
CA ALA A 93 5.11 2.13 -16.43
C ALA A 93 5.19 1.95 -14.91
N VAL A 94 4.46 0.98 -14.38
CA VAL A 94 4.42 0.64 -12.95
C VAL A 94 4.75 -0.83 -12.79
N ASP A 95 5.70 -1.14 -11.91
CA ASP A 95 6.10 -2.51 -11.57
C ASP A 95 5.63 -2.86 -10.15
N PHE A 96 5.01 -4.03 -10.02
CA PHE A 96 4.48 -4.61 -8.78
C PHE A 96 5.09 -5.99 -8.47
N LYS A 97 6.17 -6.41 -9.12
CA LYS A 97 6.76 -7.76 -8.95
C LYS A 97 7.20 -8.04 -7.52
N ASP A 98 7.56 -7.02 -6.76
CA ASP A 98 7.94 -7.14 -5.35
C ASP A 98 6.73 -7.30 -4.40
N MET A 99 5.50 -7.20 -4.92
CA MET A 99 4.27 -7.32 -4.15
C MET A 99 3.71 -8.76 -4.12
N GLU A 100 4.32 -9.68 -4.87
CA GLU A 100 3.93 -11.10 -4.95
C GLU A 100 2.43 -11.30 -5.21
N LEU A 101 1.86 -10.54 -6.15
CA LEU A 101 0.42 -10.55 -6.41
C LEU A 101 -0.06 -11.93 -6.89
N ASP A 102 0.81 -12.68 -7.58
CA ASP A 102 0.58 -14.08 -7.96
C ASP A 102 0.33 -15.04 -6.77
N ALA A 103 0.77 -14.67 -5.57
CA ALA A 103 0.54 -15.48 -4.36
C ALA A 103 -0.88 -15.31 -3.79
N LEU A 104 -1.64 -14.32 -4.27
CA LEU A 104 -3.02 -14.08 -3.87
C LEU A 104 -3.99 -14.98 -4.66
N PRO A 105 -5.19 -15.24 -4.12
CA PRO A 105 -6.25 -15.87 -4.90
C PRO A 105 -6.54 -15.07 -6.18
N ARG A 106 -6.63 -15.77 -7.32
CA ARG A 106 -6.84 -15.12 -8.63
C ARG A 106 -8.05 -14.19 -8.68
N GLU A 107 -9.11 -14.54 -7.96
CA GLU A 107 -10.31 -13.71 -7.86
C GLU A 107 -10.04 -12.37 -7.16
N ASP A 108 -9.27 -12.39 -6.06
CA ASP A 108 -8.89 -11.19 -5.32
C ASP A 108 -7.98 -10.29 -6.18
N VAL A 109 -7.04 -10.88 -6.91
CA VAL A 109 -6.16 -10.15 -7.84
C VAL A 109 -6.99 -9.47 -8.91
N ASN A 110 -7.87 -10.20 -9.60
CA ASN A 110 -8.71 -9.65 -10.66
C ASN A 110 -9.57 -8.49 -10.15
N GLN A 111 -10.21 -8.65 -8.99
CA GLN A 111 -11.00 -7.56 -8.37
C GLN A 111 -10.15 -6.32 -8.11
N ILE A 112 -8.90 -6.48 -7.64
CA ILE A 112 -7.98 -5.36 -7.43
C ILE A 112 -7.63 -4.68 -8.76
N LEU A 113 -7.28 -5.46 -9.79
CA LEU A 113 -6.93 -4.92 -11.11
C LEU A 113 -8.10 -4.19 -11.75
N ASP A 114 -9.31 -4.75 -11.67
CA ASP A 114 -10.54 -4.17 -12.20
C ASP A 114 -10.84 -2.81 -11.55
N VAL A 115 -10.77 -2.73 -10.22
CA VAL A 115 -10.98 -1.48 -9.47
C VAL A 115 -10.02 -0.37 -9.93
N PHE A 116 -8.73 -0.69 -10.14
CA PHE A 116 -7.77 0.31 -10.61
C PHE A 116 -7.91 0.64 -12.09
N THR A 117 -8.34 -0.33 -12.92
CA THR A 117 -8.62 -0.11 -14.33
C THR A 117 -9.80 0.84 -14.51
N GLU A 118 -10.90 0.61 -13.78
CA GLU A 118 -12.07 1.50 -13.76
C GLU A 118 -11.68 2.90 -13.29
N TRP A 119 -10.96 3.00 -12.16
CA TRP A 119 -10.53 4.29 -11.62
C TRP A 119 -9.67 5.11 -12.59
N LEU A 120 -8.76 4.46 -13.33
CA LEU A 120 -7.93 5.12 -14.33
C LEU A 120 -8.72 5.49 -15.59
N HIS A 121 -9.62 4.62 -16.06
CA HIS A 121 -10.49 4.91 -17.20
C HIS A 121 -11.46 6.07 -16.92
N GLU A 122 -12.05 6.12 -15.73
CA GLU A 122 -12.89 7.25 -15.30
C GLU A 122 -12.14 8.59 -15.32
N ALA A 123 -10.83 8.56 -15.10
CA ALA A 123 -9.96 9.73 -15.17
C ALA A 123 -9.41 10.02 -16.59
N GLY A 124 -9.76 9.21 -17.60
CA GLY A 124 -9.38 9.41 -19.00
C GLY A 124 -8.06 8.75 -19.42
N TYR A 125 -7.48 7.88 -18.58
CA TYR A 125 -6.28 7.15 -18.93
C TYR A 125 -6.61 5.87 -19.75
N ALA A 126 -5.75 5.53 -20.70
CA ALA A 126 -5.71 4.21 -21.33
C ALA A 126 -4.79 3.29 -20.52
N VAL A 127 -5.23 2.05 -20.29
CA VAL A 127 -4.62 1.14 -19.32
C VAL A 127 -4.37 -0.21 -19.98
N GLU A 128 -3.16 -0.74 -19.82
CA GLU A 128 -2.79 -2.08 -20.27
C GLU A 128 -2.02 -2.81 -19.17
N TRP A 129 -2.49 -4.01 -18.83
CA TRP A 129 -1.85 -4.87 -17.84
C TRP A 129 -1.02 -5.95 -18.54
N ASP A 130 0.23 -6.12 -18.11
CA ASP A 130 1.07 -7.27 -18.48
C ASP A 130 1.19 -8.19 -17.26
N GLY A 131 0.23 -9.13 -17.18
CA GLY A 131 0.02 -9.92 -15.97
C GLY A 131 -0.42 -9.07 -14.77
N PRO A 132 -0.36 -9.62 -13.55
CA PRO A 132 -0.73 -8.86 -12.35
C PRO A 132 0.36 -7.89 -11.88
N ASP A 133 1.60 -8.08 -12.36
CA ASP A 133 2.77 -7.42 -11.81
C ASP A 133 3.23 -6.18 -12.59
N SER A 134 2.60 -5.85 -13.71
CA SER A 134 3.02 -4.73 -14.55
C SER A 134 1.84 -4.00 -15.15
N LEU A 135 1.88 -2.66 -15.06
CA LEU A 135 0.86 -1.77 -15.56
C LEU A 135 1.46 -0.69 -16.45
N TRP A 136 0.84 -0.50 -17.61
CA TRP A 136 1.11 0.59 -18.54
C TRP A 136 -0.07 1.54 -18.55
N VAL A 137 0.21 2.82 -18.33
CA VAL A 137 -0.79 3.89 -18.33
C VAL A 137 -0.41 4.90 -19.40
N GLN A 138 -1.31 5.16 -20.34
CA GLN A 138 -1.18 6.16 -21.37
C GLN A 138 -2.16 7.31 -21.13
N PHE A 139 -1.70 8.54 -21.35
CA PHE A 139 -2.48 9.77 -21.18
C PHE A 139 -2.32 10.75 -22.35
N ASP A 140 -1.91 10.24 -23.51
CA ASP A 140 -1.79 11.00 -24.75
C ASP A 140 -2.67 10.35 -25.83
N ASP A 141 -3.30 11.18 -26.65
CA ASP A 141 -4.30 10.81 -27.68
C ASP A 141 -3.67 10.51 -29.06
N LEU A 142 -2.34 10.36 -29.14
CA LEU A 142 -1.60 10.17 -30.40
C LEU A 142 -1.83 8.81 -31.08
#